data_AF-A0A392QTT2-F1
#
_entry.id   AF-A0A392QTT2-F1
#
_cell.length_a   1.000
_cell.length_b   1.000
_cell.length_c   1.000
_cell.angle_alpha   90.00
_cell.angle_beta   90.00
_cell.angle_gamma   90.00
#
_symmetry.space_group_name_H-M   'P 1'
#
loop_
_entity.id
_entity.type
_entity.pdbx_description
1 polymer ?
#
loop_
_entity_poly.entity_id
_entity_poly.type
_entity_poly.pdbx_seq_one_letter_code
_entity_poly.pdbx_strand_id
1 'polypeptide(L)'
;MKEFVILKAFNVKIHPPKTPKIKEILWHPPIISLIKCNSGGVAHGSPNIAACGCVFRDYQANFLGCYASNIDVSFDLHAELMRAILAIEIALILIRVDIISS
;
A
#
# COMPACT_ATOMS: atom_id res chain seq x y z
N MET A 1 -14.53 2.31 -16.83
CA MET A 1 -15.41 3.27 -16.10
C MET A 1 -15.98 2.70 -14.80
N LYS A 2 -16.31 1.40 -14.71
CA LYS A 2 -16.83 0.75 -13.47
C LYS A 2 -15.86 0.80 -12.28
N GLU A 3 -14.57 0.63 -12.52
CA GLU A 3 -13.52 0.64 -11.48
C GLU A 3 -13.46 1.94 -10.66
N PHE A 4 -13.60 3.11 -11.28
CA PHE A 4 -13.52 4.40 -10.58
C PHE A 4 -14.74 4.74 -9.72
N VAL A 5 -15.79 3.91 -9.73
CA VAL A 5 -16.97 4.12 -8.89
C VAL A 5 -16.59 4.14 -7.41
N ILE A 6 -15.57 3.39 -7.02
CA ILE A 6 -15.05 3.37 -5.65
C ILE A 6 -14.62 4.76 -5.16
N LEU A 7 -14.05 5.59 -6.04
CA LEU A 7 -13.61 6.94 -5.68
C LEU A 7 -14.78 7.86 -5.28
N LYS A 8 -15.99 7.59 -5.80
CA LYS A 8 -17.19 8.32 -5.42
C LYS A 8 -17.60 8.06 -3.97
N ALA A 9 -17.34 6.86 -3.44
CA ALA A 9 -17.62 6.54 -2.04
C ALA A 9 -16.76 7.39 -1.08
N PHE A 10 -15.59 7.84 -1.53
CA PHE A 10 -14.69 8.74 -0.80
C PHE A 10 -14.86 10.22 -1.18
N ASN A 11 -15.88 10.55 -1.97
CA ASN A 11 -16.11 11.90 -2.50
C ASN A 11 -14.90 12.48 -3.25
N VAL A 12 -14.12 11.62 -3.91
CA VAL A 12 -12.93 12.03 -4.67
C VAL A 12 -13.35 12.44 -6.08
N LYS A 13 -12.98 13.66 -6.47
CA LYS A 13 -13.14 14.12 -7.85
C LYS A 13 -12.18 13.37 -8.76
N ILE A 14 -12.74 12.64 -9.74
CA ILE A 14 -11.97 11.84 -10.68
C ILE A 14 -11.30 12.76 -11.70
N HIS A 15 -9.97 12.65 -11.81
CA HIS A 15 -9.18 13.33 -12.83
C HIS A 15 -8.44 12.26 -13.66
N PRO A 16 -8.49 12.31 -15.00
CA PRO A 16 -7.71 11.40 -15.83
C PRO A 16 -6.21 11.55 -15.53
N PRO A 17 -5.47 10.43 -15.38
CA PRO A 17 -4.04 10.50 -15.18
C PRO A 17 -3.35 11.12 -16.40
N LYS A 18 -2.35 11.98 -16.15
CA LYS A 18 -1.41 12.40 -17.19
C LYS A 18 -0.47 11.24 -17.51
N THR A 19 0.08 11.22 -18.73
CA THR A 19 1.08 10.22 -19.13
C THR A 19 2.18 10.10 -18.07
N PRO A 20 2.45 8.88 -17.55
CA PRO A 20 3.50 8.67 -16.56
C PRO A 20 4.85 9.13 -17.11
N LYS A 21 5.61 9.88 -16.31
CA LYS A 21 7.02 10.16 -16.61
C LYS A 21 7.86 9.16 -15.83
N ILE A 22 8.60 8.32 -16.54
CA ILE A 22 9.57 7.41 -15.92
C ILE A 22 10.68 8.28 -15.32
N LYS A 23 10.88 8.13 -14.02
CA LYS A 23 11.97 8.80 -13.29
C LYS A 23 12.72 7.74 -12.53
N GLU A 24 14.04 7.78 -12.63
CA GLU A 24 14.91 7.03 -11.75
C GLU A 24 14.78 7.59 -10.32
N ILE A 25 14.71 6.69 -9.35
CA ILE A 25 14.64 7.04 -7.93
C ILE A 25 15.75 6.26 -7.22
N LEU A 26 16.78 6.98 -6.78
CA LEU A 26 17.80 6.44 -5.89
C LEU A 26 17.23 6.30 -4.49
N TRP A 27 17.21 5.06 -4.00
CA TRP A 27 16.69 4.77 -2.68
C TRP A 27 17.69 5.17 -1.59
N HIS A 28 17.23 5.93 -0.60
CA HIS A 28 17.98 6.28 0.60
C HIS A 28 17.27 5.72 1.83
N PRO A 29 18.02 5.34 2.88
CA PRO A 29 17.44 4.94 4.15
C PRO A 29 16.47 6.01 4.70
N PRO A 30 15.35 5.62 5.33
CA PRO A 30 14.47 6.55 6.02
C PRO A 30 15.22 7.27 7.15
N ILE A 31 14.70 8.42 7.56
CA ILE A 31 15.14 9.09 8.79
C ILE A 31 14.82 8.18 9.99
N ILE A 32 15.66 8.22 11.03
CA ILE A 32 15.41 7.56 12.32
C ILE A 32 13.98 7.87 12.79
N SER A 33 13.27 6.87 13.29
CA SER A 33 11.84 6.87 13.69
C SER A 33 10.81 6.72 12.56
N LEU A 34 11.23 6.58 11.29
CA LEU A 34 10.33 6.24 10.19
C LEU A 34 10.31 4.74 9.89
N ILE A 35 9.11 4.21 9.66
CA ILE A 35 8.90 2.87 9.13
C ILE A 35 8.73 2.96 7.62
N LYS A 36 9.51 2.15 6.90
CA LYS A 36 9.35 1.94 5.46
C LYS A 36 8.36 0.81 5.21
N CYS A 37 7.30 1.06 4.45
CA CYS A 37 6.41 0.02 3.92
C CYS A 37 6.69 -0.19 2.42
N ASN A 38 7.29 -1.33 2.08
CA ASN A 38 7.41 -1.80 0.70
C ASN A 38 6.14 -2.59 0.36
N SER A 39 5.19 -1.94 -0.31
CA SER A 39 3.91 -2.58 -0.69
C SER A 39 3.86 -2.92 -2.18
N GLY A 40 3.19 -4.03 -2.49
CA GLY A 40 2.91 -4.46 -3.87
C GLY A 40 1.53 -5.12 -3.96
N GLY A 41 0.90 -4.97 -5.12
CA GLY A 41 -0.35 -5.66 -5.47
C GLY A 41 -0.11 -6.58 -6.67
N VAL A 42 -0.95 -7.60 -6.80
CA VAL A 42 -1.06 -8.42 -8.00
C VAL A 42 -2.53 -8.54 -8.38
N ALA A 43 -2.84 -8.42 -9.66
CA ALA A 43 -4.18 -8.61 -10.19
C ALA A 43 -4.08 -9.32 -11.55
N HIS A 44 -4.90 -10.35 -11.76
CA HIS A 44 -4.96 -11.10 -13.01
C HIS A 44 -6.01 -10.52 -13.99
N GLY A 45 -5.97 -9.21 -14.23
CA GLY A 45 -6.97 -8.47 -15.00
C GLY A 45 -8.01 -7.78 -14.10
N SER A 46 -8.76 -6.82 -14.65
CA SER A 46 -9.64 -5.92 -13.89
C SER A 46 -11.09 -5.96 -14.41
N PRO A 47 -12.03 -6.67 -13.75
CA PRO A 47 -11.88 -7.39 -12.48
C PRO A 47 -11.47 -8.86 -12.63
N ASN A 48 -10.59 -9.35 -11.74
CA ASN A 48 -10.23 -10.76 -11.56
C ASN A 48 -9.57 -10.95 -10.19
N ILE A 49 -9.04 -12.14 -9.89
CA ILE A 49 -8.31 -12.43 -8.65
C ILE A 49 -7.21 -11.40 -8.42
N ALA A 50 -7.27 -10.76 -7.26
CA ALA A 50 -6.34 -9.75 -6.82
C ALA A 50 -5.88 -10.03 -5.39
N ALA A 51 -4.65 -9.66 -5.09
CA ALA A 51 -4.07 -9.75 -3.77
C ALA A 51 -3.13 -8.57 -3.53
N CYS A 52 -2.83 -8.29 -2.27
CA CYS A 52 -1.89 -7.25 -1.88
C CYS A 52 -1.05 -7.65 -0.67
N GLY A 53 0.07 -6.97 -0.47
CA GLY A 53 0.91 -7.15 0.70
C GLY A 53 1.86 -6.00 0.93
N CYS A 54 2.47 -5.99 2.11
CA CYS A 54 3.57 -5.09 2.44
C CYS A 54 4.61 -5.77 3.35
N VAL A 55 5.87 -5.35 3.21
CA VAL A 55 6.95 -5.61 4.17
C VAL A 55 7.34 -4.29 4.84
N PHE A 56 7.37 -4.29 6.17
CA PHE A 56 7.75 -3.14 7.00
C PHE A 56 9.20 -3.27 7.47
N ARG A 57 9.95 -2.16 7.40
CA ARG A 57 11.34 -2.07 7.85
C ARG A 57 11.64 -0.78 8.58
N ASP A 58 12.59 -0.80 9.49
CA ASP A 58 13.10 0.41 10.15
C ASP A 58 14.15 1.15 9.29
N TYR A 59 14.75 2.19 9.86
CA TYR A 59 15.79 2.99 9.22
C TYR A 59 17.11 2.23 8.97
N GLN A 60 17.34 1.12 9.68
CA GLN A 60 18.49 0.23 9.49
C GLN A 60 18.18 -0.94 8.54
N ALA A 61 16.99 -0.91 7.92
CA ALA A 61 16.45 -1.98 7.07
C ALA A 61 16.13 -3.30 7.80
N ASN A 62 16.09 -3.30 9.14
CA ASN A 62 15.64 -4.45 9.92
C ASN A 62 14.18 -4.75 9.60
N PHE A 63 13.82 -6.03 9.63
CA PHE A 63 12.44 -6.46 9.42
C PHE A 63 11.59 -6.19 10.66
N LEU A 64 10.51 -5.43 10.49
CA LEU A 64 9.54 -5.14 11.56
C LEU A 64 8.27 -5.99 11.45
N GLY A 65 7.93 -6.46 10.25
CA GLY A 65 6.73 -7.25 10.01
C GLY A 65 6.32 -7.29 8.54
N CYS A 66 5.29 -8.07 8.22
CA CYS A 66 4.68 -8.10 6.89
C CYS A 66 3.22 -8.54 6.94
N TYR A 67 2.51 -8.32 5.84
CA TYR A 67 1.21 -8.92 5.59
C TYR A 67 1.05 -9.32 4.13
N ALA A 68 0.17 -10.29 3.90
CA ALA A 68 -0.37 -10.65 2.60
C ALA A 68 -1.87 -10.88 2.76
N SER A 69 -2.67 -10.32 1.86
CA SER A 69 -4.12 -10.40 1.88
C SER A 69 -4.66 -10.72 0.49
N ASN A 70 -5.54 -11.71 0.42
CA ASN A 70 -6.31 -11.99 -0.79
C ASN A 70 -7.52 -11.04 -0.82
N ILE A 71 -7.68 -10.28 -1.91
CA ILE A 71 -8.78 -9.34 -2.14
C ILE A 71 -9.90 -9.99 -2.98
N ASP A 72 -9.71 -11.25 -3.36
CA ASP A 72 -10.57 -12.04 -4.25
C ASP A 72 -10.75 -11.37 -5.61
N VAL A 73 -11.92 -11.56 -6.24
CA VAL A 73 -12.22 -10.96 -7.55
C VAL A 73 -12.48 -9.47 -7.35
N SER A 74 -11.55 -8.65 -7.81
CA SER A 74 -11.62 -7.20 -7.64
C SER A 74 -11.01 -6.44 -8.81
N PHE A 75 -11.28 -5.14 -8.85
CA PHE A 75 -10.63 -4.22 -9.78
C PHE A 75 -9.24 -3.82 -9.26
N ASP A 76 -8.31 -3.52 -10.17
CA ASP A 76 -6.94 -3.11 -9.84
C ASP A 76 -6.93 -1.93 -8.86
N LEU A 77 -7.72 -0.89 -9.11
CA LEU A 77 -7.81 0.29 -8.22
C LEU A 77 -8.31 -0.07 -6.81
N HIS A 78 -9.23 -1.02 -6.70
CA HIS A 78 -9.72 -1.47 -5.39
C HIS A 78 -8.60 -2.23 -4.64
N ALA A 79 -7.88 -3.11 -5.32
CA ALA A 79 -6.74 -3.82 -4.72
C ALA A 79 -5.61 -2.87 -4.30
N GLU A 80 -5.31 -1.85 -5.12
CA GLU A 80 -4.38 -0.77 -4.78
C GLU A 80 -4.83 0.02 -3.55
N LEU A 81 -6.12 0.36 -3.47
CA LEU A 81 -6.66 1.10 -2.32
C LEU A 81 -6.62 0.26 -1.03
N MET A 82 -7.04 -1.00 -1.11
CA MET A 82 -6.99 -1.92 0.04
C MET A 82 -5.57 -2.12 0.53
N ARG A 83 -4.59 -2.20 -0.38
CA ARG A 83 -3.18 -2.25 -0.02
C ARG A 83 -2.74 -1.05 0.82
N ALA A 84 -3.15 0.15 0.42
CA ALA A 84 -2.81 1.37 1.15
C ALA A 84 -3.46 1.40 2.54
N ILE A 85 -4.74 1.03 2.63
CA ILE A 85 -5.49 0.99 3.89
C ILE A 85 -4.85 -0.01 4.86
N LEU A 86 -4.70 -1.27 4.45
CA LEU A 86 -4.13 -2.32 5.30
C LEU A 86 -2.69 -2.02 5.72
N ALA A 87 -1.89 -1.41 4.83
CA ALA A 87 -0.55 -0.99 5.17
C ALA A 87 -0.50 0.06 6.29
N ILE A 88 -1.40 1.04 6.27
CA ILE A 88 -1.49 2.09 7.30
C ILE A 88 -1.98 1.50 8.62
N GLU A 89 -3.02 0.66 8.59
CA GLU A 89 -3.57 0.02 9.78
C GLU A 89 -2.52 -0.83 10.50
N ILE A 90 -1.76 -1.63 9.76
CA ILE A 90 -0.73 -2.51 10.34
C ILE A 90 0.48 -1.70 10.81
N ALA A 91 0.89 -0.65 10.07
CA ALA A 91 1.95 0.24 10.52
C ALA A 91 1.60 0.91 11.86
N LEU A 92 0.34 1.32 12.06
CA LEU A 92 -0.11 1.90 13.32
C LEU A 92 -0.01 0.91 14.48
N ILE A 93 -0.30 -0.37 14.24
CA ILE A 93 -0.15 -1.44 15.23
C ILE A 93 1.33 -1.64 15.58
N LEU A 94 2.21 -1.74 14.58
CA LEU A 94 3.65 -1.92 14.79
C LEU A 94 4.23 -0.80 15.67
N ILE A 95 3.92 0.47 15.35
CA ILE A 95 4.36 1.64 16.13
C ILE A 95 3.88 1.54 17.58
N ARG A 96 2.63 1.11 17.80
CA ARG A 96 2.08 0.99 19.16
C ARG A 96 2.76 -0.12 19.96
N VAL A 97 3.10 -1.25 19.34
CA VAL A 97 3.82 -2.33 20.01
C VAL A 97 5.22 -1.87 20.40
N ASP A 98 5.93 -1.19 19.51
CA ASP A 98 7.27 -0.68 19.75
C ASP A 98 7.33 0.35 20.91
N ILE A 99 6.29 1.20 21.05
CA ILE A 99 6.16 2.17 22.16
C ILE A 99 5.95 1.48 23.52
N ILE A 100 5.36 0.27 23.55
CA ILE A 100 5.10 -0.45 24.81
C ILE A 100 6.34 -1.26 25.24
N SER A 101 7.25 -1.56 24.30
CA SER A 101 8.49 -2.30 24.53
C SER A 101 9.75 -1.43 24.74
N SER A 102 9.61 -0.09 24.77
CA SER A 102 10.70 0.88 24.98
C SER A 102 10.63 1.52 26.36
#